data_AF-A0A3B3BWU6-F1
#
_entry.id   AF-A0A3B3BWU6-F1
#
_cell.length_a   1.000
_cell.length_b   1.000
_cell.length_c   1.000
_cell.angle_alpha   90.00
_cell.angle_beta   90.00
_cell.angle_gamma   90.00
#
_symmetry.space_group_name_H-M   'P 1'
#
loop_
_entity.id
_entity.type
_entity.pdbx_description
1 polymer ?
#
loop_
_entity_poly.entity_id
_entity_poly.type
_entity_poly.pdbx_seq_one_letter_code
_entity_poly.pdbx_strand_id
1 'polypeptide(L)' 'MTTSWSDRLQNYADLPATMDGLAMKKYRREPYHRIFVNRSLAMEKIKCFGFDMDYTLAGKTYSFFLRPKTQ' A
#
# COMPACT_ATOMS: atom_id res chain seq x y z
N MET A 1 2.28 -13.71 19.97
CA MET A 1 2.54 -12.31 19.55
C MET A 1 1.61 -11.99 18.39
N THR A 2 0.68 -11.07 18.57
CA THR A 2 -0.26 -10.68 17.50
C THR A 2 0.45 -9.71 16.56
N THR A 3 0.58 -10.06 15.28
CA THR A 3 1.08 -9.13 14.25
C THR A 3 0.19 -7.89 14.20
N SER A 4 0.76 -6.70 14.35
CA SER A 4 0.00 -5.45 14.26
C SER A 4 -0.41 -5.15 12.81
N TRP A 5 -1.31 -4.19 12.62
CA TRP A 5 -1.73 -3.76 11.28
C TRP A 5 -0.58 -3.06 10.53
N SER A 6 0.28 -2.34 11.25
CA SER A 6 1.50 -1.74 10.69
C SER A 6 2.50 -2.79 10.20
N ASP A 7 2.68 -3.88 10.95
CA ASP A 7 3.61 -4.95 10.54
C ASP A 7 3.15 -5.60 9.24
N ARG A 8 1.82 -5.76 9.08
CA ARG A 8 1.24 -6.29 7.84
C ARG A 8 1.51 -5.36 6.65
N LEU A 9 1.28 -4.06 6.79
CA LEU A 9 1.57 -3.09 5.74
C LEU A 9 3.05 -3.06 5.37
N GLN A 10 3.92 -3.19 6.36
CA GLN A 10 5.36 -3.22 6.13
C GLN A 10 5.79 -4.45 5.32
N ASN A 11 5.28 -5.63 5.67
CA ASN A 11 5.56 -6.86 4.93
C ASN A 11 5.16 -6.75 3.45
N TYR A 12 4.07 -6.05 3.13
CA TYR A 12 3.67 -5.80 1.74
C TYR A 12 4.54 -4.78 1.03
N ALA A 13 5.03 -3.76 1.74
CA ALA A 13 5.91 -2.74 1.18
C ALA A 13 7.31 -3.29 0.81
N ASP A 14 7.79 -4.31 1.53
CA ASP A 14 9.10 -4.90 1.30
C ASP A 14 9.12 -5.90 0.11
N LEU A 15 7.95 -6.28 -0.43
CA LEU A 15 7.85 -7.16 -1.61
C LEU A 15 8.16 -6.38 -2.90
N PRO A 16 8.92 -6.96 -3.85
CA PRO A 16 9.19 -6.32 -5.12
C PRO A 16 7.93 -6.26 -6.00
N ALA A 17 7.72 -5.13 -6.68
CA ALA A 17 6.61 -4.97 -7.62
C ALA A 17 6.86 -5.80 -8.89
N THR A 18 6.11 -6.90 -9.07
CA THR A 18 6.16 -7.70 -10.31
C THR A 18 5.20 -7.13 -11.34
N MET A 19 5.70 -6.47 -12.38
CA MET A 19 4.88 -5.69 -13.33
C MET A 19 4.25 -6.52 -14.46
N ASP A 20 4.31 -7.86 -14.39
CA ASP A 20 3.66 -8.72 -15.38
C ASP A 20 2.14 -8.67 -15.25
N GLY A 21 1.44 -8.59 -16.38
CA GLY A 21 -0.01 -8.40 -16.39
C GLY A 21 -0.81 -9.54 -15.73
N LEU A 22 -0.22 -10.74 -15.65
CA LEU A 22 -0.83 -11.90 -15.01
C LEU A 22 -0.67 -11.88 -13.48
N ALA A 23 0.53 -11.61 -12.96
CA ALA A 23 0.71 -11.49 -11.51
C ALA A 23 0.02 -10.25 -10.96
N MET A 24 -0.01 -9.12 -11.68
CA MET A 24 -0.77 -7.93 -11.26
C MET A 24 -2.27 -8.21 -11.14
N LYS A 25 -2.84 -9.01 -12.06
CA LYS A 25 -4.24 -9.43 -11.99
C LYS A 25 -4.51 -10.38 -10.82
N LYS A 26 -3.53 -11.22 -10.44
CA LYS A 26 -3.62 -12.10 -9.26
C LYS A 26 -3.45 -11.31 -7.95
N TYR A 27 -2.51 -10.38 -7.89
CA TYR A 27 -2.22 -9.54 -6.73
C TYR A 27 -3.47 -8.77 -6.27
N ARG A 28 -4.14 -8.07 -7.21
CA ARG A 28 -5.37 -7.31 -6.95
C ARG A 28 -6.58 -8.17 -6.56
N ARG A 29 -6.50 -9.50 -6.60
CA ARG A 29 -7.59 -10.39 -6.16
C ARG A 29 -7.56 -10.68 -4.68
N GLU A 30 -6.48 -10.47 -3.96
CA GLU A 30 -6.50 -10.70 -2.51
C GLU A 30 -7.15 -9.50 -1.79
N PRO A 31 -8.00 -9.71 -0.76
CA PRO A 31 -8.68 -8.62 -0.06
C PRO A 31 -7.75 -7.52 0.46
N TYR A 32 -6.53 -7.88 0.86
CA TYR A 32 -5.51 -6.96 1.37
C TYR A 32 -4.92 -6.02 0.30
N HIS A 33 -5.07 -6.35 -0.98
CA HIS A 33 -4.57 -5.56 -2.12
C HIS A 33 -5.70 -4.98 -2.99
N ARG A 34 -6.96 -5.17 -2.59
CA ARG A 34 -8.15 -4.71 -3.33
C ARG A 34 -8.46 -3.25 -3.02
N ILE A 35 -8.85 -2.50 -4.06
CA ILE A 35 -9.51 -1.21 -3.91
C ILE A 35 -11.02 -1.47 -3.85
N PHE A 36 -11.63 -1.15 -2.72
CA PHE A 36 -13.07 -1.28 -2.54
C PHE A 36 -13.80 -0.07 -3.13
N VAL A 37 -14.92 -0.32 -3.81
CA VAL A 37 -15.76 0.72 -4.43
C VAL A 37 -17.08 0.82 -3.68
N ASN A 38 -17.40 2.03 -3.20
CA ASN A 38 -18.72 2.34 -2.63
C ASN A 38 -19.61 3.06 -3.66
N ARG A 39 -19.00 3.74 -4.64
CA ARG A 39 -19.65 4.36 -5.80
C ARG A 39 -18.80 4.09 -7.04
N SER A 40 -19.45 3.91 -8.18
CA SER A 40 -18.74 3.70 -9.45
C SER A 40 -17.86 4.91 -9.79
N LEU A 41 -16.60 4.65 -10.14
CA LEU A 41 -15.61 5.67 -10.48
C LEU A 41 -14.89 5.25 -11.77
N ALA A 42 -14.89 6.13 -12.76
CA ALA A 42 -14.19 5.92 -14.03
C ALA A 42 -12.82 6.61 -13.96
N MET A 43 -11.74 5.82 -13.84
CA MET A 43 -10.38 6.34 -13.67
C MET A 43 -9.93 7.26 -14.81
N GLU A 44 -10.44 7.06 -16.03
CA GLU A 44 -10.17 7.90 -17.22
C GLU A 44 -10.59 9.37 -17.07
N LYS A 45 -11.53 9.67 -16.15
CA LYS A 45 -12.05 11.02 -15.92
C LYS A 45 -11.24 11.79 -14.88
N ILE A 46 -10.33 11.15 -14.15
CA ILE A 46 -9.51 11.80 -13.13
C ILE A 46 -8.28 12.43 -13.79
N LYS A 47 -8.15 13.76 -13.66
CA LYS A 47 -7.00 14.52 -14.19
C LYS A 47 -5.96 14.89 -13.14
N CYS A 48 -6.34 14.89 -11.86
CA CYS A 48 -5.49 15.30 -10.75
C CYS A 48 -5.54 14.25 -9.65
N PHE A 49 -4.37 13.90 -9.09
CA PHE A 49 -4.24 13.02 -7.92
C PHE A 49 -3.62 13.82 -6.78
N GLY A 50 -4.39 14.09 -5.73
CA GLY A 50 -3.90 14.71 -4.50
C GLY A 50 -3.60 13.66 -3.45
N PHE A 51 -2.51 13.82 -2.71
CA PHE A 51 -2.12 12.94 -1.61
C PHE A 51 -1.95 13.74 -0.32
N ASP A 52 -2.47 13.20 0.77
CA ASP A 52 -2.17 13.70 2.12
C ASP A 52 -0.89 13.03 2.65
N MET A 53 -0.20 13.67 3.58
CA MET A 53 1.09 13.20 4.07
C MET A 53 0.94 12.21 5.23
N ASP A 54 0.33 12.64 6.35
CA ASP A 54 0.29 11.85 7.58
C ASP A 54 -0.70 10.69 7.48
N TYR A 55 -0.27 9.50 7.89
CA TYR A 55 -1.04 8.25 7.85
C TYR A 55 -1.51 7.80 6.45
N THR A 56 -1.23 8.59 5.40
CA THR A 56 -1.51 8.27 3.99
C THR A 56 -0.23 7.93 3.24
N LEU A 57 0.74 8.86 3.16
CA LEU A 57 2.06 8.59 2.58
C LEU A 57 3.08 8.16 3.66
N ALA A 58 3.06 8.85 4.79
CA ALA A 58 3.90 8.58 5.95
C ALA A 58 3.09 7.77 6.98
N GLY A 59 3.12 6.44 6.83
CA GLY A 59 2.60 5.54 7.85
C GLY A 59 3.40 5.68 9.15
N LYS A 60 2.75 6.05 10.26
CA LYS A 60 3.41 6.09 11.57
C LYS A 60 3.64 4.68 12.07
N THR A 61 4.77 4.10 11.72
CA THR A 61 5.31 2.96 12.45
C THR A 61 6.34 3.50 13.44
N TYR A 62 6.25 3.08 14.71
CA TYR A 62 7.33 3.30 15.68
C TYR A 62 8.67 2.70 15.17
N SER A 63 8.62 1.81 14.18
CA SER A 63 9.77 1.25 13.49
C SER A 63 10.41 2.20 12.46
N PHE A 64 9.67 3.06 11.75
CA PHE A 64 10.27 4.00 10.78
C PHE A 64 11.22 5.01 11.43
N PHE A 65 11.00 5.35 12.70
CA PHE A 65 11.89 6.20 13.49
C PHE A 65 13.05 5.42 14.16
N LEU A 66 12.95 4.08 14.23
CA LEU A 66 13.94 3.20 14.88
C LEU A 66 14.72 2.32 13.90
N ARG A 67 14.48 2.41 12.58
CA ARG A 67 15.39 1.77 11.61
C ARG A 67 16.69 2.58 11.62
N PRO A 68 17.82 1.97 11.99
CA PRO A 68 19.11 2.62 11.81
C PRO A 68 19.23 2.94 10.32
N LYS A 69 19.62 4.17 9.99
CA LYS A 69 20.18 4.43 8.67
C LYS A 69 21.37 3.49 8.55
N THR A 70 21.23 2.43 7.77
CA THR A 70 22.37 1.64 7.31
C THR A 70 23.37 2.61 6.72
N GLN A 71 24.56 2.61 7.30
CA GLN A 71 25.75 3.32 6.84
C GLN A 71 26.19 2.79 5.48
#